data_AF-A0A812MZT4-F1
#
_entry.id   AF-A0A812MZT4-F1
#
_cell.length_a   1.000
_cell.length_b   1.000
_cell.length_c   1.000
_cell.angle_alpha   90.00
_cell.angle_beta   90.00
_cell.angle_gamma   90.00
#
_symmetry.space_group_name_H-M   'P 1'
#
loop_
_entity.id
_entity.type
_entity.pdbx_description
1 polymer ?
#
loop_
_entity_poly.entity_id
_entity_poly.type
_entity_poly.pdbx_seq_one_letter_code
_entity_poly.pdbx_strand_id
1 'polypeptide(L)'
;MAFVLARLQYQVWHLKHPDVPEPKGRGKGRTSDAPKESKSSKKSSLEAKSSAAGKENQDPGATKKPGRPKRTKEEQQDPSTLHKFFAAQSDKAAAPEEAKVESQGKKSRGQKDLLAWMGIRQSDSPPAKRVRVDAAQRQTAEYMIAYDCELLLGMSRVMMLLATLSVVWADPEQQALNLDDACNSDESEGSCDLTLTQLRGLPRRAGEDNSSEAMTEVSSGRSQVSRRLRIVNGCNSQPMWIAHIAGASMGPDPQNVRINPGSFYDFETPSHLSAMRYWPKMGCDESGHNCKIGSSGGPGQSCQWNPATGQEDYSRCHPPVDTKFEASYGENGAPCNPKTPGGVEMKGCDYVDLSLVDGWTLPVKLEASGDCRTNKDEKVEVLDCAALSLDACPTAEHLTAAGVTADLRAINPVTHQVSGCYSPCAKLLDTKWSNKELAQGRQPESAEVSPYCCPTPPQTPESCRAGPITHTDFLKTVHQKCPGVYGYAYDDGTGLMRCSSATHYTAARHDATLSRLR
;
A
#
# COMPACT_ATOMS: atom_id res chain seq x y z
N MET A 1 2.73 -9.53 2.28
CA MET A 1 3.31 -10.32 1.15
C MET A 1 2.29 -11.26 0.53
N ALA A 2 1.88 -12.35 1.22
CA ALA A 2 0.95 -13.37 0.68
C ALA A 2 -0.30 -12.79 -0.01
N PHE A 3 -0.93 -11.77 0.60
CA PHE A 3 -2.10 -11.07 0.06
C PHE A 3 -1.91 -10.53 -1.37
N VAL A 4 -0.73 -9.97 -1.71
CA VAL A 4 -0.46 -9.41 -3.04
C VAL A 4 -0.19 -10.51 -4.06
N LEU A 5 0.46 -11.61 -3.66
CA LEU A 5 0.62 -12.79 -4.52
C LEU A 5 -0.73 -13.44 -4.82
N ALA A 6 -1.61 -13.58 -3.82
CA ALA A 6 -2.97 -14.08 -4.00
C ALA A 6 -3.81 -13.17 -4.91
N ARG A 7 -3.73 -11.84 -4.73
CA ARG A 7 -4.42 -10.85 -5.58
C ARG A 7 -3.95 -10.88 -7.03
N LEU A 8 -2.63 -10.97 -7.27
CA LEU A 8 -2.06 -11.12 -8.61
C LEU A 8 -2.45 -12.46 -9.25
N GLN A 9 -2.38 -13.57 -8.52
CA GLN A 9 -2.81 -14.89 -9.00
C GLN A 9 -4.30 -14.91 -9.36
N TYR A 10 -5.16 -14.31 -8.54
CA TYR A 10 -6.60 -14.22 -8.80
C TYR A 10 -6.92 -13.37 -10.04
N GLN A 11 -6.28 -12.20 -10.21
CA GLN A 11 -6.51 -11.38 -11.41
C GLN A 11 -5.92 -12.01 -12.68
N VAL A 12 -4.75 -12.64 -12.63
CA VAL A 12 -4.19 -13.42 -13.74
C VAL A 12 -5.08 -14.63 -14.07
N TRP A 13 -5.73 -15.24 -13.07
CA TRP A 13 -6.69 -16.32 -13.30
C TRP A 13 -7.95 -15.81 -14.01
N HIS A 14 -8.56 -14.71 -13.54
CA HIS A 14 -9.76 -14.15 -14.16
C HIS A 14 -9.52 -13.66 -15.61
N LEU A 15 -8.39 -13.00 -15.86
CA LEU A 15 -8.01 -12.55 -17.21
C LEU A 15 -7.80 -13.71 -18.20
N LYS A 16 -7.50 -14.92 -17.72
CA LYS A 16 -7.36 -16.13 -18.54
C LYS A 16 -8.67 -16.91 -18.73
N HIS A 17 -9.72 -16.62 -17.96
CA HIS A 17 -10.95 -17.40 -17.93
C HIS A 17 -12.22 -16.52 -17.88
N PRO A 18 -12.42 -15.59 -18.83
CA PRO A 18 -13.55 -14.65 -18.79
C PRO A 18 -14.93 -15.33 -18.86
N ASP A 19 -15.02 -16.50 -19.50
CA ASP A 19 -16.27 -17.24 -19.72
C ASP A 19 -16.61 -18.26 -18.61
N VAL A 20 -15.81 -18.35 -17.54
CA VAL A 20 -16.09 -19.26 -16.42
C VAL A 20 -17.03 -18.58 -15.42
N PRO A 21 -18.32 -18.99 -15.33
CA PRO A 21 -19.24 -18.42 -14.35
C PRO A 21 -18.81 -18.83 -12.94
N GLU A 22 -18.93 -17.90 -12.00
CA GLU A 22 -18.58 -18.14 -10.60
C GLU A 22 -19.29 -19.39 -10.02
N PRO A 23 -18.62 -20.14 -9.11
CA PRO A 23 -19.21 -21.30 -8.45
C PRO A 23 -20.33 -20.88 -7.49
N LYS A 24 -21.55 -20.74 -8.04
CA LYS A 24 -22.76 -20.41 -7.29
C LYS A 24 -22.87 -21.29 -6.05
N GLY A 25 -22.74 -20.68 -4.87
CA GLY A 25 -22.70 -21.37 -3.59
C GLY A 25 -23.90 -22.32 -3.44
N ARG A 26 -23.65 -23.54 -2.93
CA ARG A 26 -24.66 -24.58 -2.74
C ARG A 26 -25.77 -24.10 -1.79
N GLY A 27 -26.83 -23.55 -2.35
CA GLY A 27 -28.08 -23.27 -1.63
C GLY A 27 -28.62 -24.57 -1.02
N LYS A 28 -28.79 -24.59 0.30
CA LYS A 28 -29.41 -25.73 1.00
C LYS A 28 -30.87 -25.83 0.55
N GLY A 29 -31.21 -26.92 -0.13
CA GLY A 29 -32.57 -27.15 -0.62
C GLY A 29 -33.59 -27.24 0.51
N ARG A 30 -34.75 -26.61 0.31
CA ARG A 30 -36.00 -26.94 1.00
C ARG A 30 -37.10 -27.12 -0.05
N THR A 31 -37.86 -28.20 0.12
CA THR A 31 -39.02 -28.56 -0.68
C THR A 31 -40.25 -27.76 -0.27
N SER A 32 -41.06 -27.30 -1.24
CA SER A 32 -42.48 -27.67 -1.38
C SER A 32 -43.23 -26.76 -2.35
N ASP A 33 -43.84 -27.39 -3.36
CA ASP A 33 -45.16 -27.11 -3.94
C ASP A 33 -45.50 -25.76 -4.60
N ALA A 34 -46.19 -25.88 -5.74
CA ALA A 34 -46.91 -24.81 -6.45
C ALA A 34 -48.43 -24.98 -6.27
N PRO A 35 -49.23 -23.98 -6.66
CA PRO A 35 -50.03 -24.20 -7.87
C PRO A 35 -50.07 -23.00 -8.85
N LYS A 36 -50.99 -23.06 -9.82
CA LYS A 36 -50.99 -22.33 -11.11
C LYS A 36 -51.85 -21.04 -11.11
N GLU A 37 -51.82 -20.38 -12.28
CA GLU A 37 -52.76 -19.38 -12.84
C GLU A 37 -52.42 -17.89 -12.70
N SER A 38 -52.85 -16.99 -13.61
CA SER A 38 -53.13 -17.10 -15.08
C SER A 38 -53.27 -15.68 -15.71
N LYS A 39 -53.15 -15.55 -17.05
CA LYS A 39 -53.59 -14.39 -17.89
C LYS A 39 -52.77 -13.06 -17.72
N SER A 40 -52.84 -12.03 -18.58
CA SER A 40 -53.10 -11.93 -20.05
C SER A 40 -52.88 -10.48 -20.55
N SER A 41 -52.45 -10.30 -21.83
CA SER A 41 -52.45 -9.02 -22.60
C SER A 41 -51.47 -7.91 -22.12
N LYS A 42 -51.15 -6.80 -22.84
CA LYS A 42 -51.56 -6.21 -24.15
C LYS A 42 -50.45 -5.22 -24.57
N LYS A 43 -49.69 -5.39 -25.66
CA LYS A 43 -49.89 -4.89 -27.06
C LYS A 43 -50.29 -3.40 -27.25
N SER A 44 -49.31 -2.51 -27.40
CA SER A 44 -49.21 -1.39 -28.38
C SER A 44 -47.83 -0.72 -28.21
N SER A 45 -47.04 -0.21 -29.19
CA SER A 45 -47.18 0.19 -30.61
C SER A 45 -47.84 1.55 -30.90
N LEU A 46 -47.03 2.56 -31.23
CA LEU A 46 -47.38 3.67 -32.12
C LEU A 46 -46.10 4.31 -32.70
N GLU A 47 -46.20 4.96 -33.87
CA GLU A 47 -45.07 5.35 -34.73
C GLU A 47 -44.97 6.86 -35.01
N ALA A 48 -43.75 7.27 -35.38
CA ALA A 48 -43.38 8.25 -36.42
C ALA A 48 -44.16 9.58 -36.64
N LYS A 49 -43.38 10.67 -36.60
CA LYS A 49 -43.31 11.82 -37.55
C LYS A 49 -42.05 12.62 -37.21
N SER A 50 -41.06 12.93 -38.06
CA SER A 50 -40.92 13.16 -39.51
C SER A 50 -41.30 14.57 -40.01
N SER A 51 -40.39 15.14 -40.83
CA SER A 51 -40.51 16.38 -41.64
C SER A 51 -40.46 17.75 -40.89
N ALA A 52 -39.94 18.86 -41.44
CA ALA A 52 -39.34 19.10 -42.78
C ALA A 52 -38.23 20.20 -42.77
N ALA A 53 -37.54 20.38 -43.90
CA ALA A 53 -36.40 21.29 -44.12
C ALA A 53 -36.74 22.78 -44.33
N GLY A 54 -35.73 23.68 -44.25
CA GLY A 54 -35.91 25.13 -44.46
C GLY A 54 -34.64 25.97 -44.74
N LYS A 55 -34.14 25.92 -45.97
CA LYS A 55 -33.31 26.90 -46.74
C LYS A 55 -32.41 27.93 -46.02
N GLU A 56 -31.09 27.74 -46.15
CA GLU A 56 -30.18 28.56 -46.98
C GLU A 56 -30.47 30.07 -47.23
N ASN A 57 -29.51 30.93 -46.87
CA ASN A 57 -29.09 32.09 -47.70
C ASN A 57 -27.77 32.74 -47.20
N GLN A 58 -27.12 33.55 -48.05
CA GLN A 58 -25.83 34.22 -47.79
C GLN A 58 -25.80 35.61 -48.52
N ASP A 59 -24.85 36.54 -48.32
CA ASP A 59 -23.67 36.57 -47.42
C ASP A 59 -23.56 37.91 -46.62
N PRO A 60 -22.96 39.01 -47.12
CA PRO A 60 -21.89 39.63 -46.33
C PRO A 60 -22.15 41.03 -45.77
N GLY A 61 -21.51 41.29 -44.62
CA GLY A 61 -20.62 42.45 -44.50
C GLY A 61 -21.18 43.76 -43.91
N ALA A 62 -21.06 43.92 -42.59
CA ALA A 62 -20.98 45.25 -41.97
C ALA A 62 -20.18 45.20 -40.64
N THR A 63 -19.03 45.89 -40.58
CA THR A 63 -18.18 45.96 -39.37
C THR A 63 -18.65 47.08 -38.42
N LYS A 64 -18.89 46.75 -37.13
CA LYS A 64 -19.02 47.76 -36.06
C LYS A 64 -18.77 47.20 -34.65
N LYS A 65 -17.72 47.75 -34.03
CA LYS A 65 -17.33 47.82 -32.60
C LYS A 65 -18.07 46.91 -31.59
N PRO A 66 -17.35 46.07 -30.80
CA PRO A 66 -17.98 45.29 -29.72
C PRO A 66 -18.51 46.21 -28.60
N GLY A 67 -19.82 46.12 -28.35
CA GLY A 67 -20.46 46.78 -27.22
C GLY A 67 -20.32 45.97 -25.94
N ARG A 68 -20.10 46.66 -24.81
CA ARG A 68 -20.05 46.10 -23.44
C ARG A 68 -21.29 45.21 -23.17
N PRO A 69 -21.15 43.92 -22.82
CA PRO A 69 -22.29 43.05 -22.60
C PRO A 69 -23.14 43.54 -21.41
N LYS A 70 -24.47 43.53 -21.58
CA LYS A 70 -25.41 43.81 -20.49
C LYS A 70 -25.52 42.57 -19.60
N ARG A 71 -25.42 42.78 -18.28
CA ARG A 71 -25.67 41.78 -17.25
C ARG A 71 -27.14 41.38 -17.27
N THR A 72 -27.47 40.22 -17.82
CA THR A 72 -28.78 39.58 -17.63
C THR A 72 -28.97 39.26 -16.16
N LYS A 73 -30.23 39.32 -15.69
CA LYS A 73 -30.58 38.79 -14.37
C LYS A 73 -30.69 37.28 -14.49
N GLU A 74 -29.84 36.55 -13.78
CA GLU A 74 -30.01 35.13 -13.54
C GLU A 74 -30.87 34.93 -12.28
N GLU A 75 -31.61 33.83 -12.22
CA GLU A 75 -32.72 33.67 -11.27
C GLU A 75 -32.23 33.25 -9.89
N GLN A 76 -32.61 34.02 -8.86
CA GLN A 76 -32.09 33.87 -7.51
C GLN A 76 -32.86 32.77 -6.75
N GLN A 77 -32.52 31.51 -7.01
CA GLN A 77 -33.11 30.37 -6.30
C GLN A 77 -32.66 30.32 -4.83
N ASP A 78 -33.64 30.19 -3.94
CA ASP A 78 -33.49 30.26 -2.48
C ASP A 78 -33.23 28.87 -1.87
N PRO A 79 -32.06 28.62 -1.24
CA PRO A 79 -31.70 27.33 -0.67
C PRO A 79 -32.26 27.11 0.76
N SER A 80 -33.53 27.45 1.02
CA SER A 80 -34.11 27.41 2.38
C SER A 80 -35.32 26.47 2.59
N THR A 81 -35.59 25.49 1.71
CA THR A 81 -36.74 24.57 1.86
C THR A 81 -36.42 23.09 1.60
N LEU A 82 -35.66 22.43 2.48
CA LEU A 82 -35.64 20.95 2.54
C LEU A 82 -35.29 20.34 3.93
N HIS A 83 -35.80 20.94 5.01
CA HIS A 83 -35.79 20.35 6.35
C HIS A 83 -37.20 20.32 6.96
N LYS A 84 -37.90 19.19 6.78
CA LYS A 84 -39.05 18.66 7.56
C LYS A 84 -39.42 17.27 7.01
N PHE A 85 -40.15 16.49 7.83
CA PHE A 85 -40.35 15.03 7.70
C PHE A 85 -39.04 14.23 7.90
N PHE A 86 -38.88 13.37 8.94
CA PHE A 86 -39.79 12.95 10.02
C PHE A 86 -39.18 13.23 11.40
N ALA A 87 -39.97 13.84 12.30
CA ALA A 87 -39.66 13.95 13.73
C ALA A 87 -40.93 14.29 14.54
N ALA A 88 -41.88 13.33 14.64
CA ALA A 88 -43.02 13.41 15.57
C ALA A 88 -43.76 12.07 15.70
N GLN A 89 -43.47 11.30 16.75
CA GLN A 89 -44.48 10.63 17.60
C GLN A 89 -43.79 9.95 18.79
N SER A 90 -44.00 10.51 19.97
CA SER A 90 -43.81 9.86 21.27
C SER A 90 -45.16 9.75 21.99
N ASP A 91 -45.18 8.93 23.04
CA ASP A 91 -46.17 8.95 24.12
C ASP A 91 -47.64 8.62 23.80
N LYS A 92 -48.03 7.36 24.07
CA LYS A 92 -48.76 7.04 25.33
C LYS A 92 -49.04 5.55 25.53
N ALA A 93 -49.35 5.23 26.80
CA ALA A 93 -49.85 3.95 27.34
C ALA A 93 -48.85 2.76 27.36
N ALA A 94 -48.86 1.88 28.35
CA ALA A 94 -49.37 1.96 29.73
C ALA A 94 -48.69 0.88 30.60
N ALA A 95 -48.66 1.06 31.92
CA ALA A 95 -48.24 0.01 32.86
C ALA A 95 -49.33 -1.06 33.06
N PRO A 96 -48.98 -2.21 33.66
CA PRO A 96 -49.58 -2.46 34.97
C PRO A 96 -48.60 -2.97 36.06
N GLU A 97 -49.12 -2.94 37.29
CA GLU A 97 -48.65 -3.67 38.47
C GLU A 97 -48.92 -5.20 38.32
N GLU A 98 -48.61 -6.13 39.23
CA GLU A 98 -47.95 -6.09 40.54
C GLU A 98 -47.28 -7.47 40.80
N ALA A 99 -46.18 -7.54 41.55
CA ALA A 99 -45.74 -8.79 42.20
C ALA A 99 -44.78 -8.50 43.38
N LYS A 100 -45.24 -8.74 44.62
CA LYS A 100 -44.40 -8.67 45.83
C LYS A 100 -43.74 -10.02 46.10
N VAL A 101 -42.46 -10.02 46.47
CA VAL A 101 -41.87 -11.10 47.29
C VAL A 101 -41.07 -10.44 48.42
N GLU A 102 -41.28 -10.93 49.64
CA GLU A 102 -40.76 -10.37 50.89
C GLU A 102 -39.52 -11.13 51.38
N SER A 103 -38.52 -10.42 51.89
CA SER A 103 -37.56 -11.00 52.84
C SER A 103 -36.98 -9.92 53.77
N GLN A 104 -36.67 -10.30 55.01
CA GLN A 104 -36.36 -9.38 56.11
C GLN A 104 -34.87 -9.49 56.49
N GLY A 105 -34.15 -8.37 56.64
CA GLY A 105 -32.71 -8.34 56.98
C GLY A 105 -32.34 -7.20 57.94
N LYS A 106 -31.84 -7.52 59.13
CA LYS A 106 -31.73 -6.58 60.28
C LYS A 106 -30.55 -5.59 60.23
N LYS A 107 -30.78 -4.45 60.87
CA LYS A 107 -29.89 -3.29 61.15
C LYS A 107 -28.59 -3.61 61.94
N SER A 108 -27.47 -3.00 61.51
CA SER A 108 -26.48 -2.22 62.30
C SER A 108 -25.51 -1.54 61.30
N ARG A 109 -25.00 -0.30 61.39
CA ARG A 109 -24.84 0.78 62.40
C ARG A 109 -23.54 0.74 63.22
N GLY A 110 -22.63 1.70 62.98
CA GLY A 110 -21.28 1.86 63.56
C GLY A 110 -20.19 1.61 62.49
N GLN A 111 -19.49 2.57 61.87
CA GLN A 111 -19.04 3.95 62.14
C GLN A 111 -17.62 4.06 62.76
N LYS A 112 -16.74 4.77 62.04
CA LYS A 112 -15.42 5.35 62.38
C LYS A 112 -14.13 4.52 62.31
N ASP A 113 -13.13 5.22 61.80
CA ASP A 113 -11.71 4.91 61.67
C ASP A 113 -10.96 5.00 63.01
N LEU A 114 -9.78 4.39 63.08
CA LEU A 114 -8.70 4.85 63.96
C LEU A 114 -7.32 4.60 63.30
N LEU A 115 -6.39 5.54 63.44
CA LEU A 115 -5.06 5.51 62.81
C LEU A 115 -3.93 5.29 63.82
N ALA A 116 -2.91 4.55 63.36
CA ALA A 116 -1.48 4.68 63.66
C ALA A 116 -0.97 4.70 65.12
N TRP A 117 -0.52 3.52 65.59
CA TRP A 117 0.62 3.27 66.50
C TRP A 117 0.93 1.74 66.46
N MET A 118 2.15 1.18 66.54
CA MET A 118 3.52 1.70 66.71
C MET A 118 4.45 1.01 65.64
N GLY A 119 5.78 0.79 65.74
CA GLY A 119 6.73 1.05 66.84
C GLY A 119 8.20 0.58 66.68
N ILE A 120 8.70 0.25 65.47
CA ILE A 120 10.09 -0.23 65.18
C ILE A 120 10.43 -1.67 65.70
N ARG A 121 10.79 -2.60 64.80
CA ARG A 121 12.05 -3.43 64.85
C ARG A 121 12.17 -4.43 63.67
N GLN A 122 13.28 -5.16 63.63
CA GLN A 122 13.82 -5.96 62.50
C GLN A 122 13.44 -7.45 62.57
N SER A 123 13.70 -8.16 61.45
CA SER A 123 13.78 -9.63 61.24
C SER A 123 12.49 -10.43 61.51
N ASP A 124 12.16 -11.53 60.82
CA ASP A 124 12.97 -12.52 60.07
C ASP A 124 12.29 -13.04 58.79
N SER A 125 13.04 -13.78 57.96
CA SER A 125 12.55 -14.39 56.70
C SER A 125 11.79 -15.71 56.94
N PRO A 126 10.54 -15.87 56.45
CA PRO A 126 9.83 -17.16 56.50
C PRO A 126 10.26 -18.12 55.36
N PRO A 127 10.19 -19.44 55.56
CA PRO A 127 10.75 -20.43 54.62
C PRO A 127 9.87 -20.68 53.39
N ALA A 128 10.52 -21.09 52.29
CA ALA A 128 9.86 -21.42 51.03
C ALA A 128 8.95 -22.66 51.15
N LYS A 129 7.67 -22.50 50.79
CA LYS A 129 6.73 -23.63 50.68
C LYS A 129 6.98 -24.41 49.39
N ARG A 130 7.28 -25.71 49.51
CA ARG A 130 7.20 -26.65 48.38
C ARG A 130 5.74 -26.81 47.95
N VAL A 131 5.39 -26.34 46.76
CA VAL A 131 4.16 -26.75 46.08
C VAL A 131 4.37 -28.15 45.52
N ARG A 132 3.49 -29.10 45.87
CA ARG A 132 3.35 -30.34 45.08
C ARG A 132 2.53 -30.00 43.84
N VAL A 133 3.04 -30.35 42.67
CA VAL A 133 2.24 -30.39 41.43
C VAL A 133 1.77 -31.84 41.26
N ASP A 134 0.47 -32.03 41.06
CA ASP A 134 -0.13 -33.36 40.97
C ASP A 134 0.23 -34.08 39.66
N ALA A 135 0.32 -35.41 39.73
CA ALA A 135 0.82 -36.26 38.64
C ALA A 135 -0.04 -36.22 37.36
N ALA A 136 -1.26 -35.69 37.43
CA ALA A 136 -2.20 -35.64 36.31
C ALA A 136 -1.74 -34.78 35.11
N GLN A 137 -0.83 -33.81 35.32
CA GLN A 137 -0.38 -32.91 34.23
C GLN A 137 0.75 -33.47 33.35
N ARG A 138 1.30 -34.68 33.61
CA ARG A 138 2.38 -35.24 32.76
C ARG A 138 1.87 -35.99 31.52
N GLN A 139 0.78 -36.75 31.62
CA GLN A 139 0.30 -37.57 30.50
C GLN A 139 -0.20 -36.76 29.30
N THR A 140 -0.67 -35.52 29.49
CA THR A 140 -1.09 -34.63 28.39
C THR A 140 0.07 -33.99 27.63
N ALA A 141 1.27 -33.94 28.21
CA ALA A 141 2.46 -33.38 27.53
C ALA A 141 3.07 -34.39 26.55
N GLU A 142 3.19 -35.66 26.96
CA GLU A 142 3.80 -36.72 26.16
C GLU A 142 2.97 -37.06 24.90
N TYR A 143 1.64 -36.92 24.97
CA TYR A 143 0.74 -37.20 23.83
C TYR A 143 0.77 -36.15 22.71
N MET A 144 1.16 -34.91 23.02
CA MET A 144 1.29 -33.83 22.02
C MET A 144 2.59 -33.98 21.20
N ILE A 145 3.70 -34.28 21.88
CA ILE A 145 5.04 -34.38 21.27
C ILE A 145 5.11 -35.51 20.21
N ALA A 146 4.30 -36.56 20.36
CA ALA A 146 4.20 -37.64 19.38
C ALA A 146 3.58 -37.18 18.04
N TYR A 147 2.59 -36.28 18.06
CA TYR A 147 1.86 -35.86 16.86
C TYR A 147 2.66 -34.90 15.96
N ASP A 148 3.41 -33.96 16.53
CA ASP A 148 4.25 -33.04 15.75
C ASP A 148 5.38 -33.76 14.99
N CYS A 149 5.87 -34.88 15.55
CA CYS A 149 6.99 -35.62 14.99
C CYS A 149 6.63 -36.36 13.69
N GLU A 150 5.45 -37.02 13.63
CA GLU A 150 4.98 -37.62 12.38
C GLU A 150 4.62 -36.58 11.32
N LEU A 151 4.08 -35.42 11.71
CA LEU A 151 3.74 -34.35 10.77
C LEU A 151 4.99 -33.80 10.06
N LEU A 152 6.06 -33.55 10.82
CA LEU A 152 7.36 -33.10 10.28
C LEU A 152 8.00 -34.15 9.35
N LEU A 153 7.94 -35.44 9.71
CA LEU A 153 8.44 -36.53 8.86
C LEU A 153 7.62 -36.69 7.57
N GLY A 154 6.30 -36.47 7.63
CA GLY A 154 5.41 -36.42 6.47
C GLY A 154 5.78 -35.28 5.51
N MET A 155 5.92 -34.06 6.02
CA MET A 155 6.29 -32.89 5.20
C MET A 155 7.67 -33.03 4.55
N SER A 156 8.66 -33.58 5.26
CA SER A 156 10.01 -33.82 4.72
C SER A 156 9.99 -34.77 3.51
N ARG A 157 9.17 -35.84 3.56
CA ARG A 157 8.99 -36.77 2.43
C ARG A 157 8.31 -36.12 1.22
N VAL A 158 7.32 -35.26 1.43
CA VAL A 158 6.67 -34.50 0.35
C VAL A 158 7.65 -33.54 -0.32
N MET A 159 8.50 -32.85 0.47
CA MET A 159 9.51 -31.92 -0.07
C MET A 159 10.58 -32.65 -0.91
N MET A 160 11.03 -33.85 -0.52
CA MET A 160 11.93 -34.66 -1.38
C MET A 160 11.25 -35.11 -2.70
N LEU A 161 9.96 -35.43 -2.66
CA LEU A 161 9.19 -35.81 -3.86
C LEU A 161 9.02 -34.64 -4.83
N LEU A 162 8.81 -33.42 -4.32
CA LEU A 162 8.76 -32.22 -5.14
C LEU A 162 10.13 -31.87 -5.72
N ALA A 163 11.20 -31.96 -4.92
CA ALA A 163 12.57 -31.70 -5.37
C ALA A 163 13.03 -32.66 -6.47
N THR A 164 12.67 -33.95 -6.40
CA THR A 164 13.00 -34.93 -7.45
C THR A 164 12.17 -34.74 -8.72
N LEU A 165 10.90 -34.32 -8.62
CA LEU A 165 10.09 -33.94 -9.78
C LEU A 165 10.63 -32.71 -10.52
N SER A 166 11.22 -31.74 -9.82
CA SER A 166 11.85 -30.55 -10.44
C SER A 166 13.03 -30.87 -11.36
N VAL A 167 13.72 -32.00 -11.17
CA VAL A 167 14.87 -32.41 -12.01
C VAL A 167 14.44 -32.99 -13.36
N VAL A 168 13.19 -33.47 -13.48
CA VAL A 168 12.69 -34.18 -14.68
C VAL A 168 12.17 -33.22 -15.78
N TRP A 169 12.07 -31.91 -15.47
CA TRP A 169 11.53 -30.88 -16.38
C TRP A 169 12.55 -29.77 -16.72
N ALA A 170 13.85 -30.05 -16.59
CA ALA A 170 14.90 -29.16 -17.06
C ALA A 170 15.11 -29.29 -18.58
N ASP A 171 15.12 -28.16 -19.28
CA ASP A 171 15.36 -28.07 -20.73
C ASP A 171 16.84 -28.35 -21.05
N PRO A 172 17.19 -29.26 -21.99
CA PRO A 172 18.58 -29.61 -22.29
C PRO A 172 19.46 -28.46 -22.80
N GLU A 173 18.88 -27.37 -23.32
CA GLU A 173 19.63 -26.39 -24.13
C GLU A 173 20.47 -25.36 -23.32
N GLN A 174 20.43 -25.37 -21.97
CA GLN A 174 21.17 -24.42 -21.13
C GLN A 174 22.53 -24.92 -20.55
N GLN A 175 23.02 -26.12 -20.89
CA GLN A 175 24.29 -26.62 -20.34
C GLN A 175 25.57 -26.21 -21.11
N ALA A 176 25.48 -25.26 -22.04
CA ALA A 176 26.60 -24.82 -22.88
C ALA A 176 26.82 -23.30 -22.86
N LEU A 177 27.17 -22.73 -21.69
CA LEU A 177 27.90 -21.45 -21.51
C LEU A 177 28.09 -21.14 -20.01
N ASN A 178 29.23 -21.51 -19.43
CA ASN A 178 29.90 -20.88 -18.26
C ASN A 178 31.02 -21.79 -17.74
N LEU A 179 32.22 -21.65 -18.30
CA LEU A 179 33.40 -22.37 -17.82
C LEU A 179 34.69 -21.63 -18.24
N ASP A 180 34.87 -20.40 -17.75
CA ASP A 180 36.13 -19.63 -17.77
C ASP A 180 35.98 -18.40 -16.84
N ASP A 181 36.32 -18.56 -15.56
CA ASP A 181 36.82 -17.49 -14.64
C ASP A 181 37.13 -18.09 -13.25
N ALA A 182 38.30 -18.71 -13.10
CA ALA A 182 38.71 -19.38 -11.86
C ALA A 182 40.24 -19.45 -11.64
N CYS A 183 40.98 -18.41 -12.01
CA CYS A 183 42.43 -18.30 -11.74
C CYS A 183 42.87 -16.84 -11.52
N ASN A 184 42.90 -16.40 -10.25
CA ASN A 184 44.00 -15.61 -9.66
C ASN A 184 43.64 -15.13 -8.25
N SER A 185 44.10 -15.89 -7.26
CA SER A 185 44.30 -15.41 -5.90
C SER A 185 45.48 -16.16 -5.30
N ASP A 186 46.61 -15.48 -5.11
CA ASP A 186 47.42 -15.63 -3.91
C ASP A 186 48.41 -14.47 -3.75
N GLU A 187 48.65 -14.19 -2.47
CA GLU A 187 49.65 -13.39 -1.75
C GLU A 187 50.85 -12.82 -2.54
N SER A 188 51.36 -11.62 -2.20
CA SER A 188 52.06 -11.42 -0.91
C SER A 188 52.47 -9.96 -0.62
N GLU A 189 53.14 -9.76 0.52
CA GLU A 189 53.45 -8.47 1.16
C GLU A 189 54.47 -7.59 0.42
N GLY A 190 54.41 -6.26 0.63
CA GLY A 190 55.37 -5.32 0.03
C GLY A 190 55.31 -3.89 0.59
N SER A 191 55.88 -3.66 1.77
CA SER A 191 56.03 -2.31 2.33
C SER A 191 57.20 -1.56 1.69
N CYS A 192 56.98 -0.30 1.26
CA CYS A 192 58.02 0.74 1.17
C CYS A 192 57.40 2.15 1.14
N ASP A 193 57.85 3.02 2.04
CA ASP A 193 57.84 4.48 1.82
C ASP A 193 58.73 4.84 0.62
N LEU A 194 58.37 5.90 -0.12
CA LEU A 194 59.23 7.09 -0.26
C LEU A 194 58.61 8.22 -1.09
N THR A 195 59.20 9.40 -0.93
CA THR A 195 58.67 10.70 -1.36
C THR A 195 59.38 11.31 -2.56
N LEU A 196 58.61 11.96 -3.44
CA LEU A 196 58.86 13.27 -4.05
C LEU A 196 60.17 13.53 -4.86
N THR A 197 59.96 14.13 -6.04
CA THR A 197 60.83 15.07 -6.80
C THR A 197 61.86 14.58 -7.82
N GLN A 198 61.90 15.35 -8.92
CA GLN A 198 62.96 15.53 -9.93
C GLN A 198 63.40 14.34 -10.81
N LEU A 199 63.19 14.52 -12.12
CA LEU A 199 64.33 14.82 -13.01
C LEU A 199 63.90 15.72 -14.19
N ARG A 200 64.81 16.60 -14.64
CA ARG A 200 64.68 17.37 -15.89
C ARG A 200 65.66 16.76 -16.90
N GLY A 201 65.20 16.44 -18.10
CA GLY A 201 66.05 15.92 -19.18
C GLY A 201 65.46 16.22 -20.57
N LEU A 202 66.25 16.90 -21.40
CA LEU A 202 65.96 17.20 -22.82
C LEU A 202 66.41 16.00 -23.71
N PRO A 203 65.91 15.83 -24.96
CA PRO A 203 65.66 16.90 -25.92
C PRO A 203 64.40 16.83 -26.80
N ARG A 204 64.14 17.93 -27.51
CA ARG A 204 63.24 17.98 -28.67
C ARG A 204 63.77 17.06 -29.78
N ARG A 205 62.88 16.28 -30.39
CA ARG A 205 62.93 15.99 -31.84
C ARG A 205 61.69 16.57 -32.49
N ALA A 206 61.88 17.25 -33.60
CA ALA A 206 60.82 17.40 -34.59
C ALA A 206 60.85 16.14 -35.47
N GLY A 207 59.68 15.70 -35.90
CA GLY A 207 59.47 14.57 -36.79
C GLY A 207 57.99 14.47 -37.06
N GLU A 208 57.60 14.63 -38.32
CA GLU A 208 56.25 14.34 -38.77
C GLU A 208 56.04 12.82 -38.73
N ASP A 209 54.89 12.38 -38.20
CA ASP A 209 54.10 11.39 -38.91
C ASP A 209 52.63 11.49 -38.48
N ASN A 210 51.73 11.43 -39.46
CA ASN A 210 50.31 11.75 -39.28
C ASN A 210 49.44 10.48 -39.37
N SER A 211 49.80 9.47 -38.58
CA SER A 211 49.11 8.17 -38.51
C SER A 211 48.00 8.21 -37.46
N SER A 212 46.82 8.69 -37.86
CA SER A 212 45.61 8.59 -37.04
C SER A 212 45.11 7.13 -36.98
N GLU A 213 45.70 6.33 -36.10
CA GLU A 213 45.15 5.02 -35.76
C GLU A 213 43.77 5.21 -35.12
N ALA A 214 42.74 4.91 -35.90
CA ALA A 214 41.36 4.92 -35.43
C ALA A 214 41.19 3.75 -34.46
N MET A 215 41.42 3.99 -33.17
CA MET A 215 40.99 3.08 -32.11
C MET A 215 39.47 3.03 -32.13
N THR A 216 38.94 2.06 -32.87
CA THR A 216 37.54 1.68 -32.87
C THR A 216 37.18 1.27 -31.45
N GLU A 217 36.61 2.19 -30.67
CA GLU A 217 36.00 1.86 -29.39
C GLU A 217 34.94 0.78 -29.65
N VAL A 218 35.25 -0.44 -29.23
CA VAL A 218 34.27 -1.53 -29.16
C VAL A 218 33.32 -1.16 -28.03
N SER A 219 32.34 -0.32 -28.37
CA SER A 219 31.26 0.08 -27.49
C SER A 219 30.53 -1.18 -27.04
N SER A 220 30.94 -1.67 -25.85
CA SER A 220 30.41 -2.90 -25.27
C SER A 220 28.91 -2.75 -25.15
N GLY A 221 28.18 -3.60 -25.89
CA GLY A 221 26.74 -3.47 -26.15
C GLY A 221 25.85 -3.77 -24.95
N ARG A 222 26.14 -3.18 -23.78
CA ARG A 222 25.24 -3.12 -22.64
C ARG A 222 23.96 -2.43 -23.08
N SER A 223 22.92 -3.24 -23.30
CA SER A 223 21.56 -2.78 -23.51
C SER A 223 21.21 -1.76 -22.42
N GLN A 224 20.93 -0.53 -22.83
CA GLN A 224 20.72 0.58 -21.90
C GLN A 224 19.50 0.28 -21.03
N VAL A 225 19.70 0.17 -19.72
CA VAL A 225 18.61 -0.13 -18.79
C VAL A 225 17.58 0.99 -18.87
N SER A 226 16.35 0.61 -19.20
CA SER A 226 15.20 1.52 -19.31
C SER A 226 14.99 2.24 -17.97
N ARG A 227 14.79 3.56 -18.00
CA ARG A 227 14.60 4.41 -16.80
C ARG A 227 13.34 5.25 -16.95
N ARG A 228 12.18 4.63 -16.69
CA ARG A 228 10.85 5.23 -16.95
C ARG A 228 10.20 5.86 -15.73
N LEU A 229 10.77 5.72 -14.52
CA LEU A 229 10.29 6.36 -13.30
C LEU A 229 11.24 7.48 -12.85
N ARG A 230 10.80 8.73 -12.96
CA ARG A 230 11.41 9.89 -12.33
C ARG A 230 10.75 10.17 -10.98
N ILE A 231 11.53 10.33 -9.92
CA ILE A 231 11.04 10.84 -8.63
C ILE A 231 11.67 12.21 -8.35
N VAL A 232 10.85 13.20 -8.00
CA VAL A 232 11.25 14.61 -7.84
C VAL A 232 11.05 15.08 -6.39
N ASN A 233 12.08 15.66 -5.79
CA ASN A 233 11.97 16.37 -4.52
C ASN A 233 11.53 17.82 -4.77
N GLY A 234 10.23 18.04 -4.98
CA GLY A 234 9.64 19.38 -5.20
C GLY A 234 9.57 20.26 -3.96
N CYS A 235 10.55 20.15 -3.05
CA CYS A 235 10.58 20.86 -1.77
C CYS A 235 11.90 21.61 -1.58
N ASN A 236 11.82 22.75 -0.90
CA ASN A 236 12.81 23.83 -1.06
C ASN A 236 14.04 23.75 -0.14
N SER A 237 13.97 23.01 0.97
CA SER A 237 14.92 23.17 2.09
C SER A 237 15.47 21.88 2.70
N GLN A 238 14.97 20.71 2.32
CA GLN A 238 15.39 19.43 2.91
C GLN A 238 15.54 18.34 1.84
N PRO A 239 16.56 17.46 1.94
CA PRO A 239 16.67 16.29 1.08
C PRO A 239 15.54 15.30 1.38
N MET A 240 15.05 14.66 0.32
CA MET A 240 14.18 13.50 0.38
C MET A 240 15.03 12.25 0.15
N TRP A 241 14.66 11.13 0.76
CA TRP A 241 15.33 9.85 0.58
C TRP A 241 14.30 8.83 0.11
N ILE A 242 14.60 8.06 -0.94
CA ILE A 242 13.71 7.01 -1.43
C ILE A 242 14.19 5.65 -0.93
N ALA A 243 13.27 4.95 -0.26
CA ALA A 243 13.36 3.51 -0.03
C ALA A 243 12.43 2.80 -1.02
N HIS A 244 12.78 1.56 -1.39
CA HIS A 244 11.98 0.78 -2.34
C HIS A 244 12.12 -0.73 -2.08
N ILE A 245 11.22 -1.53 -2.67
CA ILE A 245 11.27 -3.01 -2.63
C ILE A 245 10.82 -3.58 -3.98
N ALA A 246 11.39 -4.69 -4.41
CA ALA A 246 10.97 -5.48 -5.58
C ALA A 246 10.36 -6.81 -5.11
N GLY A 247 9.04 -6.84 -4.88
CA GLY A 247 8.32 -8.01 -4.35
C GLY A 247 8.72 -8.37 -2.92
N ALA A 248 9.87 -9.03 -2.76
CA ALA A 248 10.49 -9.40 -1.49
C ALA A 248 11.99 -9.07 -1.39
N SER A 249 12.64 -8.62 -2.48
CA SER A 249 14.07 -8.27 -2.52
C SER A 249 14.28 -6.76 -2.61
N MET A 250 15.56 -6.34 -2.58
CA MET A 250 15.97 -5.04 -3.11
C MET A 250 15.60 -4.94 -4.61
N GLY A 251 15.39 -3.73 -5.12
CA GLY A 251 15.27 -3.47 -6.55
C GLY A 251 16.63 -3.34 -7.24
N PRO A 252 16.66 -2.89 -8.51
CA PRO A 252 17.91 -2.69 -9.25
C PRO A 252 18.74 -1.51 -8.72
N ASP A 253 18.10 -0.44 -8.26
CA ASP A 253 18.77 0.72 -7.69
C ASP A 253 19.24 0.49 -6.25
N PRO A 254 20.21 1.28 -5.74
CA PRO A 254 20.57 1.27 -4.33
C PRO A 254 19.39 1.63 -3.41
N GLN A 255 19.38 1.07 -2.19
CA GLN A 255 18.54 1.61 -1.12
C GLN A 255 19.02 3.00 -0.70
N ASN A 256 18.12 3.82 -0.17
CA ASN A 256 18.40 5.19 0.26
C ASN A 256 18.95 6.08 -0.87
N VAL A 257 18.21 6.18 -1.97
CA VAL A 257 18.52 7.19 -3.01
C VAL A 257 18.22 8.59 -2.44
N ARG A 258 19.26 9.39 -2.22
CA ARG A 258 19.15 10.79 -1.78
C ARG A 258 18.78 11.70 -2.95
N ILE A 259 17.72 12.49 -2.79
CA ILE A 259 17.26 13.50 -3.74
C ILE A 259 17.27 14.86 -3.06
N ASN A 260 18.21 15.72 -3.45
CA ASN A 260 18.35 17.08 -2.90
C ASN A 260 17.15 17.98 -3.26
N PRO A 261 16.94 19.12 -2.56
CA PRO A 261 15.92 20.11 -2.90
C PRO A 261 15.87 20.46 -4.39
N GLY A 262 14.68 20.47 -4.98
CA GLY A 262 14.44 20.74 -6.40
C GLY A 262 15.05 19.73 -7.39
N SER A 263 15.72 18.68 -6.90
CA SER A 263 16.40 17.67 -7.72
C SER A 263 15.48 16.47 -7.99
N PHE A 264 15.92 15.57 -8.87
CA PHE A 264 15.23 14.33 -9.20
C PHE A 264 16.21 13.14 -9.28
N TYR A 265 15.66 11.93 -9.33
CA TYR A 265 16.38 10.71 -9.69
C TYR A 265 15.53 9.86 -10.63
N ASP A 266 16.15 9.25 -11.64
CA ASP A 266 15.49 8.40 -12.63
C ASP A 266 15.84 6.93 -12.36
N PHE A 267 14.89 6.20 -11.78
CA PHE A 267 15.05 4.80 -11.34
C PHE A 267 15.03 3.82 -12.51
N GLU A 268 15.71 2.69 -12.34
CA GLU A 268 15.77 1.62 -13.32
C GLU A 268 14.47 0.81 -13.36
N THR A 269 13.92 0.68 -14.55
CA THR A 269 12.67 -0.03 -14.88
C THR A 269 12.93 -1.11 -15.96
N PRO A 270 13.82 -2.10 -15.71
CA PRO A 270 14.01 -3.25 -16.59
C PRO A 270 12.72 -4.04 -16.80
N SER A 271 12.69 -4.82 -17.89
CA SER A 271 11.50 -5.59 -18.28
C SER A 271 11.09 -6.59 -17.20
N HIS A 272 9.78 -6.76 -17.01
CA HIS A 272 9.18 -7.70 -16.04
C HIS A 272 9.47 -7.42 -14.55
N LEU A 273 10.03 -6.24 -14.22
CA LEU A 273 10.27 -5.82 -12.83
C LEU A 273 8.92 -5.64 -12.10
N SER A 274 8.57 -6.58 -11.23
CA SER A 274 7.22 -6.73 -10.67
C SER A 274 7.13 -6.48 -9.16
N ALA A 275 5.93 -6.10 -8.70
CA ALA A 275 5.62 -5.78 -7.31
C ALA A 275 6.60 -4.76 -6.68
N MET A 276 7.01 -3.77 -7.47
CA MET A 276 7.77 -2.62 -6.98
C MET A 276 6.93 -1.77 -6.05
N ARG A 277 7.55 -1.26 -4.99
CA ARG A 277 7.04 -0.11 -4.23
C ARG A 277 8.16 0.89 -4.01
N TYR A 278 7.85 2.17 -4.11
CA TYR A 278 8.76 3.27 -3.77
C TYR A 278 8.04 4.19 -2.78
N TRP A 279 8.72 4.62 -1.72
CA TRP A 279 8.16 5.55 -0.74
C TRP A 279 9.18 6.60 -0.27
N PRO A 280 8.73 7.85 -0.04
CA PRO A 280 9.59 8.95 0.38
C PRO A 280 9.78 8.99 1.90
N LYS A 281 11.04 9.22 2.31
CA LYS A 281 11.49 9.41 3.69
C LYS A 281 12.14 10.78 3.84
N MET A 282 11.99 11.41 5.02
CA MET A 282 12.49 12.77 5.27
C MET A 282 12.94 12.98 6.71
N GLY A 283 13.82 13.97 6.89
CA GLY A 283 14.48 14.23 8.17
C GLY A 283 15.35 13.07 8.63
N CYS A 284 16.01 12.40 7.68
CA CYS A 284 17.01 11.35 7.90
C CYS A 284 18.40 11.93 8.19
N ASP A 285 19.31 11.06 8.62
CA ASP A 285 20.75 11.32 8.65
C ASP A 285 21.39 11.31 7.24
N GLU A 286 22.72 11.37 7.18
CA GLU A 286 23.51 11.41 5.95
C GLU A 286 23.55 10.10 5.15
N SER A 287 23.07 8.99 5.72
CA SER A 287 22.95 7.69 5.04
C SER A 287 21.49 7.28 4.77
N GLY A 288 20.52 8.15 5.09
CA GLY A 288 19.10 7.91 4.85
C GLY A 288 18.42 7.05 5.91
N HIS A 289 19.06 6.85 7.07
CA HIS A 289 18.51 6.15 8.22
C HIS A 289 17.93 7.14 9.25
N ASN A 290 17.35 6.62 10.34
CA ASN A 290 16.86 7.40 11.48
C ASN A 290 15.87 8.56 11.12
N CYS A 291 15.09 8.38 10.06
CA CYS A 291 14.25 9.44 9.48
C CYS A 291 13.08 9.86 10.36
N LYS A 292 12.81 11.17 10.48
CA LYS A 292 11.60 11.70 11.12
C LYS A 292 10.29 11.27 10.46
N ILE A 293 10.30 10.94 9.18
CA ILE A 293 9.18 10.42 8.38
C ILE A 293 9.71 9.32 7.45
N GLY A 294 8.94 8.24 7.26
CA GLY A 294 9.22 7.19 6.26
C GLY A 294 10.15 6.05 6.68
N SER A 295 10.64 5.99 7.92
CA SER A 295 11.60 4.96 8.37
C SER A 295 10.95 3.61 8.72
N SER A 296 10.11 3.07 7.82
CA SER A 296 9.31 1.86 8.04
C SER A 296 10.06 0.53 7.91
N GLY A 297 11.29 0.56 7.37
CA GLY A 297 12.13 -0.62 7.13
C GLY A 297 11.88 -1.29 5.78
N GLY A 298 12.52 -2.44 5.53
CA GLY A 298 12.50 -3.16 4.26
C GLY A 298 13.82 -3.88 3.98
N PRO A 299 13.97 -4.61 2.87
CA PRO A 299 15.23 -5.28 2.52
C PRO A 299 16.39 -4.29 2.38
N GLY A 300 17.41 -4.41 3.23
CA GLY A 300 18.55 -3.49 3.27
C GLY A 300 18.24 -2.11 3.86
N GLN A 301 17.16 -1.97 4.64
CA GLN A 301 16.73 -0.70 5.25
C GLN A 301 16.82 -0.74 6.77
N SER A 302 17.98 -0.39 7.33
CA SER A 302 18.07 -0.16 8.78
C SER A 302 17.17 1.03 9.17
N CYS A 303 16.12 0.76 9.94
CA CYS A 303 15.17 1.78 10.38
C CYS A 303 15.65 2.43 11.69
N GLN A 304 16.18 1.61 12.60
CA GLN A 304 17.06 2.01 13.69
C GLN A 304 18.20 0.97 13.78
N TRP A 305 19.42 1.42 13.51
CA TRP A 305 20.64 0.66 13.75
C TRP A 305 21.01 0.78 15.24
N ASN A 306 21.23 -0.34 15.92
CA ASN A 306 21.77 -0.34 17.28
C ASN A 306 23.29 -0.56 17.25
N PRO A 307 24.13 0.48 17.37
CA PRO A 307 25.59 0.34 17.31
C PRO A 307 26.18 -0.43 18.49
N ALA A 308 25.43 -0.62 19.59
CA ALA A 308 25.89 -1.40 20.74
C ALA A 308 25.69 -2.91 20.57
N THR A 309 24.84 -3.36 19.63
CA THR A 309 24.62 -4.78 19.33
C THR A 309 24.98 -5.17 17.90
N GLY A 310 25.18 -4.20 16.99
CA GLY A 310 25.40 -4.48 15.56
C GLY A 310 24.17 -5.06 14.87
N GLN A 311 22.96 -4.75 15.37
CA GLN A 311 21.70 -5.32 14.91
C GLN A 311 20.64 -4.23 14.65
N GLU A 312 19.71 -4.53 13.76
CA GLU A 312 18.58 -3.66 13.41
C GLU A 312 17.40 -3.89 14.38
N ASP A 313 16.95 -2.83 15.08
CA ASP A 313 15.80 -2.93 15.98
C ASP A 313 14.49 -2.61 15.24
N TYR A 314 13.97 -3.60 14.53
CA TYR A 314 12.70 -3.50 13.80
C TYR A 314 11.48 -3.15 14.68
N SER A 315 11.56 -3.35 16.00
CA SER A 315 10.48 -2.93 16.91
C SER A 315 10.36 -1.40 17.04
N ARG A 316 11.44 -0.69 16.68
CA ARG A 316 11.53 0.79 16.68
C ARG A 316 11.46 1.42 15.28
N CYS A 317 11.28 0.62 14.23
CA CYS A 317 10.88 1.15 12.93
C CYS A 317 9.63 2.03 13.06
N HIS A 318 9.39 2.86 12.05
CA HIS A 318 8.08 3.46 11.87
C HIS A 318 7.05 2.36 11.56
N PRO A 319 5.77 2.56 11.92
CA PRO A 319 4.71 1.75 11.33
C PRO A 319 4.74 1.97 9.79
N PRO A 320 4.36 0.97 8.97
CA PRO A 320 4.55 1.00 7.52
C PRO A 320 3.50 1.85 6.78
N VAL A 321 3.18 3.03 7.31
CA VAL A 321 2.07 3.92 6.92
C VAL A 321 2.42 4.83 5.74
N ASP A 322 3.38 4.43 4.91
CA ASP A 322 3.97 5.32 3.91
C ASP A 322 3.11 5.49 2.67
N THR A 323 3.05 6.72 2.15
CA THR A 323 2.50 7.00 0.81
C THR A 323 3.36 6.29 -0.23
N LYS A 324 2.79 5.33 -0.97
CA LYS A 324 3.55 4.47 -1.91
C LYS A 324 3.15 4.74 -3.36
N PHE A 325 4.15 4.71 -4.23
CA PHE A 325 3.98 4.45 -5.66
C PHE A 325 4.24 2.95 -5.86
N GLU A 326 3.23 2.18 -6.25
CA GLU A 326 3.36 0.75 -6.56
C GLU A 326 3.37 0.53 -8.08
N ALA A 327 4.20 -0.39 -8.56
CA ALA A 327 4.33 -0.68 -9.99
C ALA A 327 4.67 -2.15 -10.26
N SER A 328 4.22 -2.67 -11.40
CA SER A 328 4.75 -3.86 -12.04
C SER A 328 4.95 -3.56 -13.52
N TYR A 329 6.20 -3.52 -13.96
CA TYR A 329 6.58 -3.08 -15.30
C TYR A 329 6.50 -4.23 -16.31
N GLY A 330 5.99 -3.90 -17.50
CA GLY A 330 5.90 -4.82 -18.62
C GLY A 330 7.25 -5.06 -19.31
N GLU A 331 7.19 -5.76 -20.44
CA GLU A 331 8.28 -5.93 -21.39
C GLU A 331 8.50 -4.60 -22.15
N ASN A 332 9.67 -3.96 -21.99
CA ASN A 332 9.96 -2.66 -22.58
C ASN A 332 9.89 -2.73 -24.12
N GLY A 333 9.06 -1.87 -24.72
CA GLY A 333 8.85 -1.81 -26.18
C GLY A 333 7.80 -2.79 -26.72
N ALA A 334 7.32 -3.76 -25.93
CA ALA A 334 6.21 -4.62 -26.31
C ALA A 334 4.87 -3.85 -26.27
N PRO A 335 3.87 -4.25 -27.07
CA PRO A 335 2.54 -3.65 -27.05
C PRO A 335 1.79 -3.89 -25.73
N CYS A 336 0.84 -3.01 -25.42
CA CYS A 336 -0.09 -3.12 -24.29
C CYS A 336 -1.54 -2.95 -24.76
N ASN A 337 -2.27 -4.05 -24.89
CA ASN A 337 -3.63 -4.05 -25.43
C ASN A 337 -4.50 -5.20 -24.86
N PRO A 338 -5.43 -4.92 -23.92
CA PRO A 338 -6.32 -5.93 -23.34
C PRO A 338 -7.46 -6.37 -24.26
N LYS A 339 -7.63 -5.73 -25.42
CA LYS A 339 -8.69 -6.06 -26.39
C LYS A 339 -8.24 -7.10 -27.41
N THR A 340 -6.95 -7.47 -27.41
CA THR A 340 -6.41 -8.53 -28.27
C THR A 340 -6.74 -9.91 -27.70
N PRO A 341 -7.37 -10.81 -28.49
CA PRO A 341 -7.80 -12.13 -28.03
C PRO A 341 -6.68 -12.94 -27.34
N GLY A 342 -7.02 -13.60 -26.24
CA GLY A 342 -6.07 -14.37 -25.43
C GLY A 342 -5.08 -13.54 -24.61
N GLY A 343 -5.14 -12.20 -24.63
CA GLY A 343 -4.30 -11.32 -23.82
C GLY A 343 -2.81 -11.35 -24.20
N VAL A 344 -2.47 -11.77 -25.43
CA VAL A 344 -1.07 -11.91 -25.86
C VAL A 344 -0.31 -10.57 -25.89
N GLU A 345 -1.01 -9.46 -26.11
CA GLU A 345 -0.48 -8.09 -26.04
C GLU A 345 -0.58 -7.49 -24.62
N MET A 346 -0.66 -8.30 -23.57
CA MET A 346 -0.55 -7.82 -22.18
C MET A 346 0.89 -7.77 -21.66
N LYS A 347 1.86 -8.33 -22.41
CA LYS A 347 3.27 -8.38 -21.99
C LYS A 347 3.89 -7.00 -21.77
N GLY A 348 3.59 -6.04 -22.67
CA GLY A 348 4.09 -4.67 -22.58
C GLY A 348 3.22 -3.74 -21.74
N CYS A 349 2.28 -4.27 -20.96
CA CYS A 349 1.52 -3.47 -20.02
C CYS A 349 2.25 -3.35 -18.68
N ASP A 350 2.46 -2.10 -18.25
CA ASP A 350 2.70 -1.81 -16.85
C ASP A 350 1.37 -1.78 -16.09
N TYR A 351 1.43 -2.07 -14.80
CA TYR A 351 0.35 -1.90 -13.83
C TYR A 351 0.87 -1.00 -12.72
N VAL A 352 0.26 0.18 -12.55
CA VAL A 352 0.80 1.27 -11.73
C VAL A 352 -0.31 1.92 -10.91
N ASP A 353 -0.03 2.22 -9.64
CA ASP A 353 -0.94 2.93 -8.77
C ASP A 353 -0.23 3.83 -7.75
N LEU A 354 -1.02 4.72 -7.14
CA LEU A 354 -0.70 5.32 -5.86
C LEU A 354 -1.49 4.57 -4.77
N SER A 355 -0.79 4.20 -3.71
CA SER A 355 -1.30 3.32 -2.67
C SER A 355 -1.17 3.96 -1.29
N LEU A 356 -2.33 4.13 -0.65
CA LEU A 356 -2.51 4.57 0.73
C LEU A 356 -3.16 3.47 1.60
N VAL A 357 -3.19 2.23 1.10
CA VAL A 357 -3.78 1.05 1.76
C VAL A 357 -3.18 0.82 3.15
N ASP A 358 -1.90 1.13 3.32
CA ASP A 358 -1.19 1.04 4.59
C ASP A 358 -1.27 2.34 5.44
N GLY A 359 -1.55 3.48 4.81
CA GLY A 359 -1.57 4.81 5.44
C GLY A 359 -1.09 5.93 4.51
N TRP A 360 -0.76 7.11 5.06
CA TRP A 360 -0.01 8.13 4.34
C TRP A 360 1.07 8.82 5.19
N THR A 361 2.12 9.30 4.54
CA THR A 361 3.23 10.04 5.18
C THR A 361 3.46 11.42 4.56
N LEU A 362 3.55 11.50 3.23
CA LEU A 362 3.91 12.72 2.50
C LEU A 362 3.02 12.92 1.27
N PRO A 363 2.65 14.17 0.92
CA PRO A 363 1.90 14.49 -0.29
C PRO A 363 2.73 14.16 -1.54
N VAL A 364 2.07 13.56 -2.53
CA VAL A 364 2.65 13.20 -3.82
C VAL A 364 1.73 13.65 -4.95
N LYS A 365 2.32 13.98 -6.09
CA LYS A 365 1.63 14.09 -7.38
C LYS A 365 2.31 13.13 -8.35
N LEU A 366 1.53 12.29 -9.01
CA LEU A 366 2.01 11.41 -10.08
C LEU A 366 1.51 11.95 -11.42
N GLU A 367 2.43 12.14 -12.36
CA GLU A 367 2.14 12.51 -13.74
C GLU A 367 2.60 11.38 -14.66
N ALA A 368 1.75 10.98 -15.61
CA ALA A 368 1.97 9.85 -16.51
C ALA A 368 1.95 10.29 -17.98
N SER A 369 3.13 10.33 -18.59
CA SER A 369 3.32 10.68 -20.00
C SER A 369 3.27 9.42 -20.87
N GLY A 370 2.07 9.07 -21.34
CA GLY A 370 1.83 7.86 -22.16
C GLY A 370 0.35 7.56 -22.39
N ASP A 371 0.03 6.29 -22.63
CA ASP A 371 -1.34 5.75 -22.59
C ASP A 371 -1.51 4.96 -21.30
N CYS A 372 -1.88 5.66 -20.22
CA CYS A 372 -2.33 5.08 -18.95
C CYS A 372 -3.85 5.15 -18.86
N ARG A 373 -4.49 4.08 -18.37
CA ARG A 373 -5.95 3.98 -18.27
C ARG A 373 -6.43 3.25 -17.03
N THR A 374 -7.60 3.65 -16.52
CA THR A 374 -8.31 2.92 -15.45
C THR A 374 -8.82 1.56 -15.94
N ASN A 375 -9.34 0.76 -15.02
CA ASN A 375 -10.13 -0.45 -15.32
C ASN A 375 -11.40 -0.19 -16.16
N LYS A 376 -11.84 1.07 -16.31
CA LYS A 376 -12.96 1.49 -17.18
C LYS A 376 -12.52 1.99 -18.57
N ASP A 377 -11.23 1.85 -18.91
CA ASP A 377 -10.61 2.36 -20.15
C ASP A 377 -10.57 3.91 -20.24
N GLU A 378 -10.78 4.62 -19.12
CA GLU A 378 -10.67 6.08 -19.00
C GLU A 378 -9.19 6.48 -18.94
N LYS A 379 -8.75 7.47 -19.72
CA LYS A 379 -7.35 7.92 -19.71
C LYS A 379 -7.00 8.65 -18.41
N VAL A 380 -5.86 8.32 -17.80
CA VAL A 380 -5.29 9.02 -16.66
C VAL A 380 -3.95 9.63 -17.05
N GLU A 381 -3.78 10.93 -16.82
CA GLU A 381 -2.52 11.66 -17.05
C GLU A 381 -1.92 12.20 -15.74
N VAL A 382 -2.75 12.40 -14.71
CA VAL A 382 -2.35 12.96 -13.41
C VAL A 382 -3.17 12.32 -12.29
N LEU A 383 -2.51 11.91 -11.21
CA LEU A 383 -3.10 11.68 -9.90
C LEU A 383 -2.48 12.69 -8.91
N ASP A 384 -3.28 13.59 -8.36
CA ASP A 384 -2.79 14.68 -7.50
C ASP A 384 -3.29 14.53 -6.05
N CYS A 385 -2.34 14.32 -5.14
CA CYS A 385 -2.56 14.19 -3.71
C CYS A 385 -1.80 15.26 -2.92
N ALA A 386 -1.46 16.39 -3.55
CA ALA A 386 -0.82 17.54 -2.90
C ALA A 386 -1.67 18.15 -1.76
N ALA A 387 -2.97 17.90 -1.75
CA ALA A 387 -3.89 18.35 -0.71
C ALA A 387 -3.94 17.41 0.53
N LEU A 388 -3.33 16.23 0.47
CA LEU A 388 -3.30 15.29 1.60
C LEU A 388 -2.16 15.63 2.56
N SER A 389 -2.50 15.93 3.82
CA SER A 389 -1.55 16.32 4.87
C SER A 389 -1.71 15.47 6.14
N LEU A 390 -0.74 15.54 7.05
CA LEU A 390 -0.84 14.86 8.35
C LEU A 390 -1.90 15.50 9.26
N ASP A 391 -2.22 16.78 9.07
CA ASP A 391 -3.30 17.48 9.78
C ASP A 391 -4.70 17.00 9.35
N ALA A 392 -4.82 16.35 8.18
CA ALA A 392 -6.05 15.72 7.74
C ALA A 392 -6.28 14.33 8.35
N CYS A 393 -5.35 13.81 9.15
CA CYS A 393 -5.44 12.47 9.72
C CYS A 393 -6.54 12.38 10.81
N PRO A 394 -7.52 11.46 10.71
CA PRO A 394 -8.60 11.34 11.69
C PRO A 394 -8.10 11.06 13.10
N THR A 395 -8.51 11.90 14.06
CA THR A 395 -8.16 11.76 15.48
C THR A 395 -9.18 10.94 16.28
N ALA A 396 -10.30 10.55 15.66
CA ALA A 396 -11.40 9.83 16.28
C ALA A 396 -12.11 8.92 15.26
N GLU A 397 -11.37 8.08 14.54
CA GLU A 397 -11.92 7.13 13.56
C GLU A 397 -12.81 6.08 14.25
N HIS A 398 -14.03 5.90 13.76
CA HIS A 398 -15.00 4.96 14.32
C HIS A 398 -14.89 3.58 13.65
N LEU A 399 -14.01 2.73 14.18
CA LEU A 399 -13.82 1.35 13.74
C LEU A 399 -14.94 0.45 14.31
N THR A 400 -16.15 0.62 13.78
CA THR A 400 -17.41 -0.01 14.23
C THR A 400 -17.34 -1.53 14.40
N ALA A 401 -16.76 -2.28 13.45
CA ALA A 401 -16.63 -3.73 13.56
C ALA A 401 -15.63 -4.17 14.65
N ALA A 402 -14.76 -3.26 15.10
CA ALA A 402 -13.86 -3.46 16.23
C ALA A 402 -14.37 -2.87 17.55
N GLY A 403 -15.52 -2.20 17.57
CA GLY A 403 -16.09 -1.59 18.78
C GLY A 403 -15.24 -0.47 19.38
N VAL A 404 -14.29 0.10 18.62
CA VAL A 404 -13.36 1.14 19.12
C VAL A 404 -13.49 2.45 18.34
N THR A 405 -13.10 3.54 18.99
CA THR A 405 -12.80 4.81 18.33
C THR A 405 -11.31 5.11 18.53
N ALA A 406 -10.59 5.48 17.48
CA ALA A 406 -9.13 5.50 17.49
C ALA A 406 -8.52 6.74 16.82
N ASP A 407 -7.45 7.27 17.40
CA ASP A 407 -6.59 8.29 16.76
C ASP A 407 -5.68 7.61 15.73
N LEU A 408 -5.84 7.92 14.45
CA LEU A 408 -5.05 7.33 13.36
C LEU A 408 -3.66 7.97 13.21
N ARG A 409 -3.34 9.03 13.96
CA ARG A 409 -2.02 9.68 13.86
C ARG A 409 -0.92 8.75 14.36
N ALA A 410 0.05 8.49 13.50
CA ALA A 410 1.28 7.80 13.86
C ALA A 410 2.21 8.82 14.53
N ILE A 411 2.20 8.87 15.87
CA ILE A 411 3.02 9.79 16.66
C ILE A 411 4.37 9.12 16.97
N ASN A 412 5.46 9.74 16.52
CA ASN A 412 6.81 9.25 16.78
C ASN A 412 7.12 9.37 18.30
N PRO A 413 7.54 8.29 18.98
CA PRO A 413 7.68 8.27 20.44
C PRO A 413 8.90 9.05 20.96
N VAL A 414 9.83 9.48 20.09
CA VAL A 414 11.04 10.23 20.45
C VAL A 414 10.87 11.73 20.21
N THR A 415 10.19 12.12 19.12
CA THR A 415 9.98 13.53 18.78
C THR A 415 8.63 14.08 19.26
N HIS A 416 7.68 13.20 19.62
CA HIS A 416 6.27 13.50 19.89
C HIS A 416 5.54 14.22 18.74
N GLN A 417 6.08 14.14 17.52
CA GLN A 417 5.47 14.70 16.31
C GLN A 417 4.67 13.65 15.56
N VAL A 418 3.63 14.08 14.83
CA VAL A 418 2.93 13.22 13.87
C VAL A 418 3.87 12.96 12.69
N SER A 419 4.14 11.69 12.41
CA SER A 419 5.07 11.23 11.38
C SER A 419 4.40 10.42 10.26
N GLY A 420 3.07 10.24 10.33
CA GLY A 420 2.25 9.50 9.38
C GLY A 420 0.80 9.38 9.86
N CYS A 421 -0.07 8.79 9.03
CA CYS A 421 -1.44 8.44 9.36
C CYS A 421 -1.68 6.96 9.05
N TYR A 422 -2.04 6.15 10.04
CA TYR A 422 -2.39 4.74 9.85
C TYR A 422 -3.65 4.61 9.00
N SER A 423 -3.70 3.64 8.08
CA SER A 423 -4.98 3.15 7.57
C SER A 423 -5.76 2.39 8.66
N PRO A 424 -7.10 2.27 8.57
CA PRO A 424 -7.91 1.44 9.46
C PRO A 424 -7.38 0.01 9.63
N CYS A 425 -6.84 -0.59 8.56
CA CYS A 425 -6.20 -1.91 8.63
C CYS A 425 -4.88 -1.86 9.43
N ALA A 426 -3.96 -0.96 9.05
CA ALA A 426 -2.66 -0.85 9.71
C ALA A 426 -2.82 -0.50 11.21
N LYS A 427 -3.82 0.32 11.56
CA LYS A 427 -4.16 0.70 12.93
C LYS A 427 -4.60 -0.49 13.79
N LEU A 428 -5.16 -1.54 13.18
CA LEU A 428 -5.62 -2.74 13.90
C LEU A 428 -4.58 -3.86 13.95
N LEU A 429 -3.49 -3.78 13.18
CA LEU A 429 -2.48 -4.86 13.07
C LEU A 429 -1.05 -4.47 13.46
N ASP A 430 -0.59 -3.26 13.15
CA ASP A 430 0.80 -2.87 13.42
C ASP A 430 0.95 -2.45 14.89
N THR A 431 1.79 -3.18 15.63
CA THR A 431 2.00 -3.00 17.07
C THR A 431 3.07 -1.97 17.43
N LYS A 432 3.64 -1.24 16.46
CA LYS A 432 4.73 -0.29 16.74
C LYS A 432 4.23 0.96 17.45
N TRP A 433 5.17 1.64 18.10
CA TRP A 433 4.94 2.89 18.84
C TRP A 433 3.80 2.73 19.88
N SER A 434 2.95 3.75 20.05
CA SER A 434 1.84 3.75 21.00
C SER A 434 0.64 2.90 20.55
N ASN A 435 0.74 2.12 19.47
CA ASN A 435 -0.38 1.34 18.94
C ASN A 435 -0.49 -0.08 19.51
N LYS A 436 0.51 -0.52 20.29
CA LYS A 436 0.62 -1.89 20.81
C LYS A 436 -0.66 -2.37 21.52
N GLU A 437 -1.23 -1.59 22.44
CA GLU A 437 -2.41 -2.01 23.21
C GLU A 437 -3.65 -2.28 22.33
N LEU A 438 -3.78 -1.59 21.20
CA LEU A 438 -4.90 -1.78 20.28
C LEU A 438 -4.69 -3.00 19.37
N ALA A 439 -3.49 -3.16 18.82
CA ALA A 439 -3.19 -4.14 17.77
C ALA A 439 -2.66 -5.50 18.27
N GLN A 440 -2.14 -5.57 19.50
CA GLN A 440 -1.48 -6.78 20.01
C GLN A 440 -2.39 -8.01 19.99
N GLY A 441 -2.01 -9.02 19.21
CA GLY A 441 -2.70 -10.31 19.14
C GLY A 441 -3.79 -10.41 18.07
N ARG A 442 -4.24 -9.28 17.48
CA ARG A 442 -5.19 -9.32 16.36
C ARG A 442 -4.55 -9.94 15.12
N GLN A 443 -5.35 -10.60 14.29
CA GLN A 443 -4.94 -11.15 13.00
C GLN A 443 -5.78 -10.52 11.87
N PRO A 444 -5.30 -10.47 10.61
CA PRO A 444 -6.07 -9.93 9.49
C PRO A 444 -7.45 -10.60 9.35
N GLU A 445 -7.53 -11.90 9.63
CA GLU A 445 -8.72 -12.75 9.48
C GLU A 445 -9.71 -12.64 10.64
N SER A 446 -9.34 -11.97 11.74
CA SER A 446 -10.24 -11.71 12.86
C SER A 446 -11.51 -10.99 12.40
N ALA A 447 -12.67 -11.30 13.02
CA ALA A 447 -13.95 -10.70 12.64
C ALA A 447 -13.98 -9.17 12.82
N GLU A 448 -13.20 -8.66 13.78
CA GLU A 448 -13.04 -7.24 14.07
C GLU A 448 -12.02 -6.50 13.17
N VAL A 449 -11.23 -7.21 12.34
CA VAL A 449 -10.17 -6.64 11.51
C VAL A 449 -10.35 -6.90 10.02
N SER A 450 -10.83 -8.09 9.66
CA SER A 450 -11.10 -8.48 8.27
C SER A 450 -12.04 -7.54 7.49
N PRO A 451 -12.99 -6.80 8.10
CA PRO A 451 -13.80 -5.81 7.38
C PRO A 451 -13.04 -4.50 7.02
N TYR A 452 -11.79 -4.35 7.47
CA TYR A 452 -10.89 -3.23 7.15
C TYR A 452 -9.65 -3.67 6.36
N CYS A 453 -9.09 -4.84 6.67
CA CYS A 453 -7.93 -5.40 5.97
C CYS A 453 -8.29 -6.25 4.75
N CYS A 454 -9.52 -6.77 4.71
CA CYS A 454 -10.07 -7.59 3.62
C CYS A 454 -9.18 -8.76 3.15
N PRO A 455 -8.77 -9.69 4.06
CA PRO A 455 -7.96 -10.84 3.69
C PRO A 455 -8.73 -11.81 2.78
N THR A 456 -8.14 -12.13 1.63
CA THR A 456 -8.72 -13.02 0.63
C THR A 456 -7.83 -14.27 0.48
N PRO A 457 -8.35 -15.49 0.72
CA PRO A 457 -9.66 -15.82 1.32
C PRO A 457 -9.72 -15.50 2.83
N PRO A 458 -10.91 -15.47 3.46
CA PRO A 458 -12.24 -15.76 2.91
C PRO A 458 -13.01 -14.54 2.40
N GLN A 459 -12.53 -13.30 2.64
CA GLN A 459 -13.23 -12.10 2.21
C GLN A 459 -13.17 -11.98 0.68
N THR A 460 -14.30 -11.67 0.02
CA THR A 460 -14.31 -11.33 -1.41
C THR A 460 -14.16 -9.81 -1.61
N PRO A 461 -13.75 -9.33 -2.80
CA PRO A 461 -13.71 -7.90 -3.09
C PRO A 461 -15.08 -7.21 -2.91
N GLU A 462 -16.18 -7.90 -3.16
CA GLU A 462 -17.56 -7.41 -3.04
C GLU A 462 -17.94 -7.28 -1.56
N SER A 463 -17.63 -8.30 -0.77
CA SER A 463 -17.82 -8.29 0.69
C SER A 463 -16.98 -7.19 1.37
N CYS A 464 -15.76 -6.94 0.85
CA CYS A 464 -14.93 -5.82 1.28
C CYS A 464 -15.54 -4.45 0.91
N ARG A 465 -16.03 -4.30 -0.32
CA ARG A 465 -16.67 -3.08 -0.83
C ARG A 465 -18.03 -2.79 -0.20
N ALA A 466 -18.71 -3.82 0.34
CA ALA A 466 -19.88 -3.69 1.20
C ALA A 466 -19.52 -3.49 2.70
N GLY A 467 -18.22 -3.47 3.03
CA GLY A 467 -17.71 -3.42 4.40
C GLY A 467 -17.59 -1.99 4.97
N PRO A 468 -17.42 -1.89 6.31
CA PRO A 468 -17.37 -0.62 7.04
C PRO A 468 -16.15 0.24 6.69
N ILE A 469 -15.11 -0.32 6.05
CA ILE A 469 -13.99 0.43 5.48
C ILE A 469 -14.47 1.58 4.58
N THR A 470 -15.53 1.35 3.81
CA THR A 470 -16.13 2.34 2.89
C THR A 470 -16.86 3.49 3.60
N HIS A 471 -16.97 3.44 4.93
CA HIS A 471 -17.64 4.45 5.75
C HIS A 471 -16.70 5.12 6.76
N THR A 472 -15.39 4.81 6.72
CA THR A 472 -14.36 5.43 7.57
C THR A 472 -14.09 6.88 7.19
N ASP A 473 -13.73 7.72 8.16
CA ASP A 473 -13.34 9.11 7.90
C ASP A 473 -11.95 9.21 7.24
N PHE A 474 -11.10 8.19 7.44
CA PHE A 474 -9.89 7.95 6.66
C PHE A 474 -10.19 7.88 5.16
N LEU A 475 -11.09 6.99 4.73
CA LEU A 475 -11.36 6.82 3.30
C LEU A 475 -12.02 8.06 2.69
N LYS A 476 -12.96 8.68 3.41
CA LYS A 476 -13.57 9.97 2.99
C LYS A 476 -12.50 11.04 2.79
N THR A 477 -11.51 11.13 3.69
CA THR A 477 -10.39 12.06 3.58
C THR A 477 -9.51 11.75 2.37
N VAL A 478 -9.17 10.48 2.15
CA VAL A 478 -8.39 10.03 0.98
C VAL A 478 -9.12 10.39 -0.31
N HIS A 479 -10.37 9.96 -0.50
CA HIS A 479 -11.14 10.24 -1.73
C HIS A 479 -11.40 11.74 -1.94
N GLN A 480 -11.51 12.55 -0.88
CA GLN A 480 -11.70 14.00 -0.99
C GLN A 480 -10.41 14.74 -1.38
N LYS A 481 -9.24 14.31 -0.90
CA LYS A 481 -7.96 15.07 -1.04
C LYS A 481 -6.93 14.42 -1.96
N CYS A 482 -7.23 13.21 -2.43
CA CYS A 482 -6.37 12.35 -3.23
C CYS A 482 -7.27 11.43 -4.09
N PRO A 483 -8.17 11.99 -4.94
CA PRO A 483 -9.05 11.19 -5.78
C PRO A 483 -8.22 10.41 -6.81
N GLY A 484 -8.62 9.16 -7.09
CA GLY A 484 -7.94 8.32 -8.09
C GLY A 484 -6.91 7.32 -7.54
N VAL A 485 -6.82 7.13 -6.21
CA VAL A 485 -5.82 6.25 -5.57
C VAL A 485 -6.47 5.11 -4.76
N TYR A 486 -5.67 4.13 -4.34
CA TYR A 486 -6.11 3.10 -3.39
C TYR A 486 -6.09 3.58 -1.93
N GLY A 487 -7.26 3.79 -1.32
CA GLY A 487 -7.38 3.97 0.14
C GLY A 487 -7.50 2.66 0.92
N TYR A 488 -7.85 1.55 0.27
CA TYR A 488 -7.88 0.20 0.85
C TYR A 488 -7.73 -0.88 -0.24
N ALA A 489 -7.58 -2.14 0.18
CA ALA A 489 -7.20 -3.25 -0.70
C ALA A 489 -8.07 -3.49 -1.95
N TYR A 490 -9.36 -3.12 -1.90
CA TYR A 490 -10.32 -3.31 -3.00
C TYR A 490 -11.02 -2.01 -3.40
N ASP A 491 -10.31 -0.89 -3.30
CA ASP A 491 -10.74 0.45 -3.75
C ASP A 491 -10.69 0.59 -5.29
N ASP A 492 -11.31 -0.34 -6.01
CA ASP A 492 -11.18 -0.51 -7.46
C ASP A 492 -12.00 0.50 -8.29
N GLY A 493 -12.43 1.61 -7.69
CA GLY A 493 -13.14 2.67 -8.39
C GLY A 493 -12.28 3.39 -9.44
N THR A 494 -10.97 3.51 -9.20
CA THR A 494 -10.00 4.20 -10.09
C THR A 494 -8.52 3.82 -9.85
N GLY A 495 -8.14 3.31 -8.68
CA GLY A 495 -6.74 3.29 -8.21
C GLY A 495 -5.69 2.64 -9.12
N LEU A 496 -6.01 1.52 -9.78
CA LEU A 496 -5.06 0.82 -10.66
C LEU A 496 -5.14 1.35 -12.09
N MET A 497 -4.01 1.86 -12.59
CA MET A 497 -3.81 2.18 -13.99
C MET A 497 -3.10 1.03 -14.70
N ARG A 498 -3.59 0.67 -15.89
CA ARG A 498 -2.86 -0.12 -16.89
C ARG A 498 -2.23 0.86 -17.87
N CYS A 499 -0.93 0.76 -18.10
CA CYS A 499 -0.17 1.70 -18.92
C CYS A 499 0.67 0.97 -19.99
N SER A 500 0.97 1.63 -21.11
CA SER A 500 1.89 1.07 -22.11
C SER A 500 3.36 1.18 -21.69
N SER A 501 4.20 0.24 -22.11
CA SER A 501 5.65 0.20 -21.80
C SER A 501 6.45 1.43 -22.29
N ALA A 502 5.87 2.27 -23.16
CA ALA A 502 6.45 3.56 -23.56
C ALA A 502 6.17 4.70 -22.56
N THR A 503 5.31 4.47 -21.57
CA THR A 503 4.91 5.47 -20.57
C THR A 503 6.07 5.84 -19.66
N HIS A 504 6.23 7.14 -19.43
CA HIS A 504 7.14 7.71 -18.44
C HIS A 504 6.36 8.30 -17.27
N TYR A 505 6.81 8.04 -16.05
CA TYR A 505 6.17 8.41 -14.80
C TYR A 505 7.01 9.47 -14.08
N THR A 506 6.36 10.54 -13.59
CA THR A 506 7.00 11.54 -12.72
C THR A 506 6.23 11.61 -11.40
N ALA A 507 6.82 11.07 -10.33
CA ALA A 507 6.29 11.16 -8.98
C ALA A 507 6.98 12.30 -8.21
N ALA A 508 6.29 13.41 -7.98
CA ALA A 508 6.82 14.58 -7.31
C ALA A 508 6.27 14.73 -5.89
N ARG A 509 7.15 14.93 -4.89
CA ARG A 509 6.69 15.47 -3.60
C ARG A 509 6.31 16.92 -3.79
N HIS A 510 5.03 17.25 -3.57
CA HIS A 510 4.53 18.62 -3.76
C HIS A 510 4.63 19.45 -2.48
N ASP A 511 5.41 20.54 -2.49
CA ASP A 511 5.36 21.56 -1.44
C ASP A 511 4.12 22.45 -1.64
N ALA A 512 3.05 22.19 -0.89
CA ALA A 512 1.79 22.94 -0.98
C ALA A 512 1.94 24.46 -0.71
N THR A 513 3.08 24.90 -0.16
CA THR A 513 3.41 26.31 0.05
C THR A 513 3.73 27.04 -1.26
N LEU A 514 4.30 26.34 -2.26
CA LEU A 514 4.73 26.96 -3.52
C LEU A 514 3.56 27.37 -4.43
N SER A 515 2.50 26.56 -4.51
CA SER A 515 1.34 26.81 -5.39
C SER A 515 0.37 27.88 -4.85
N ARG A 516 0.82 28.72 -3.91
CA ARG A 516 0.20 30.00 -3.53
C ARG A 516 1.05 31.21 -3.91
N LEU A 517 2.20 31.00 -4.56
CA LEU A 517 3.18 32.02 -4.97
C LEU A 517 3.46 31.99 -6.49
N ARG A 518 2.64 31.27 -7.25
CA ARG A 518 2.55 31.24 -8.71
C ARG A 518 1.08 31.36 -9.11
#